data_AF-A0A934Q588-F1
#
_entry.id   AF-A0A934Q588-F1
#
_cell.length_a   1.000
_cell.length_b   1.000
_cell.length_c   1.000
_cell.angle_alpha   90.00
_cell.angle_beta   90.00
_cell.angle_gamma   90.00
#
_symmetry.space_group_name_H-M   'P 1'
#
loop_
_entity.id
_entity.type
_entity.pdbx_description
1 polymer ?
#
loop_
_entity_poly.entity_id
_entity_poly.type
_entity_poly.pdbx_seq_one_letter_code
_entity_poly.pdbx_strand_id
1 'polypeptide(L)' 'MSFLLRIFRRPDYKSDVTQFIEQLKQQRPDIEAQQRVGRALLWDKHLDREALSEYKQARVPQKPYVYGSGNGDDQP' A
#
# COMPACT_ATOMS: atom_id res chain seq x y z
N MET A 1 -37.27 -1.13 16.95
CA MET A 1 -37.49 -0.45 15.67
C MET A 1 -36.35 -0.74 14.70
N SER A 2 -36.35 -1.89 14.02
CA SER A 2 -35.38 -2.19 12.94
C SER A 2 -35.88 -3.42 12.16
N PHE A 3 -37.01 -3.28 11.47
CA PHE A 3 -37.51 -4.31 10.55
C PHE A 3 -37.78 -3.70 9.17
N LEU A 4 -38.27 -2.45 9.13
CA LEU A 4 -38.55 -1.71 7.90
C LEU A 4 -37.29 -1.33 7.10
N LEU A 5 -36.16 -1.04 7.76
CA LEU A 5 -34.88 -0.71 7.09
C LEU A 5 -34.33 -1.88 6.26
N ARG A 6 -34.70 -3.12 6.60
CA ARG A 6 -34.23 -4.34 5.92
C ARG A 6 -35.02 -4.64 4.64
N ILE A 7 -36.26 -4.15 4.54
CA ILE A 7 -37.18 -4.41 3.42
C ILE A 7 -36.75 -3.61 2.17
N PHE A 8 -36.17 -2.42 2.33
CA PHE A 8 -35.74 -1.56 1.23
C PHE A 8 -34.24 -1.61 0.94
N ARG A 9 -33.48 -2.46 1.65
CA ARG A 9 -32.04 -2.59 1.41
C ARG A 9 -31.81 -3.30 0.07
N ARG A 10 -31.20 -2.59 -0.87
CA ARG A 10 -30.70 -3.19 -2.12
C ARG A 10 -29.47 -4.06 -1.83
N PRO A 11 -29.25 -5.14 -2.59
CA PRO A 11 -27.98 -5.87 -2.51
C PRO A 11 -26.83 -4.93 -2.85
N ASP A 12 -25.71 -5.12 -2.15
CA ASP A 12 -24.50 -4.35 -2.40
C ASP A 12 -24.00 -4.65 -3.82
N TYR A 13 -23.66 -3.59 -4.57
CA TYR A 13 -23.15 -3.75 -5.93
C TYR A 13 -21.86 -4.56 -5.92
N LYS A 14 -21.80 -5.62 -6.73
CA LYS A 14 -20.57 -6.36 -7.01
C LYS A 14 -20.17 -6.14 -8.46
N SER A 15 -18.96 -5.59 -8.66
CA SER A 15 -18.41 -5.45 -10.01
C SER A 15 -18.08 -6.80 -10.63
N ASP A 16 -18.03 -6.84 -11.96
CA ASP A 16 -17.67 -8.05 -12.71
C ASP A 16 -16.27 -8.56 -12.30
N VAL A 17 -15.35 -7.64 -12.02
CA VAL A 17 -14.01 -7.96 -11.52
C VAL A 17 -14.06 -8.67 -10.17
N THR A 18 -14.90 -8.19 -9.24
CA THR A 18 -15.06 -8.85 -7.93
C THR A 18 -15.61 -10.26 -8.10
N GLN A 19 -16.63 -10.43 -8.95
CA GLN A 19 -17.24 -11.73 -9.21
C GLN A 19 -16.23 -12.70 -9.86
N PHE A 20 -15.43 -12.22 -10.81
CA PHE A 20 -14.35 -12.97 -11.42
C PHE A 20 -13.30 -13.44 -10.39
N ILE A 21 -12.85 -12.54 -9.50
CA ILE A 21 -11.87 -12.89 -8.46
C ILE A 21 -12.45 -13.92 -7.48
N GLU A 22 -13.71 -13.77 -7.08
CA GLU A 22 -14.39 -14.74 -6.21
C GLU A 22 -14.44 -16.13 -6.86
N GLN A 23 -14.83 -16.21 -8.14
CA GLN A 23 -14.87 -17.46 -8.90
C GLN A 23 -13.46 -18.07 -9.08
N LEU A 24 -12.45 -17.27 -9.39
CA LEU A 24 -11.07 -17.72 -9.52
C LEU A 24 -10.56 -18.38 -8.23
N LYS A 25 -10.83 -17.77 -7.08
CA LYS A 25 -10.44 -18.32 -5.77
C LYS A 25 -11.17 -19.63 -5.44
N GLN A 26 -12.45 -19.75 -5.82
CA GLN A 26 -13.21 -20.99 -5.64
C GLN A 26 -12.65 -22.12 -6.51
N GLN A 27 -12.30 -21.82 -7.77
CA GLN A 27 -11.74 -22.80 -8.70
C GLN A 27 -10.30 -23.19 -8.34
N ARG A 28 -9.53 -22.29 -7.72
CA ARG A 28 -8.12 -22.49 -7.33
C ARG A 28 -7.88 -22.08 -5.87
N PRO A 29 -8.23 -22.95 -4.90
CA PRO A 29 -8.09 -22.61 -3.48
C PRO A 29 -6.63 -22.41 -3.02
N ASP A 30 -5.65 -22.91 -3.78
CA ASP A 30 -4.22 -22.79 -3.53
C ASP A 30 -3.60 -21.47 -4.02
N ILE A 31 -4.33 -20.67 -4.81
CA ILE A 31 -3.80 -19.47 -5.47
C ILE A 31 -3.31 -18.41 -4.48
N GLU A 32 -3.92 -18.29 -3.30
CA GLU A 32 -3.46 -17.35 -2.27
C GLU A 32 -2.12 -17.75 -1.67
N ALA A 33 -1.89 -19.05 -1.47
CA ALA A 33 -0.60 -19.55 -1.00
C ALA A 33 0.49 -19.26 -2.04
N GLN A 34 0.19 -19.54 -3.32
CA GLN A 34 1.09 -19.22 -4.43
C GLN A 34 1.35 -17.71 -4.54
N GLN A 35 0.34 -16.86 -4.34
CA GLN A 35 0.51 -15.41 -4.33
C GLN A 35 1.44 -14.96 -3.20
N ARG A 36 1.31 -15.54 -2.00
CA ARG A 36 2.20 -15.22 -0.86
C ARG A 36 3.64 -15.64 -1.16
N VAL A 37 3.84 -16.85 -1.70
CA VAL A 37 5.17 -17.33 -2.10
C VAL A 37 5.77 -16.43 -3.19
N GLY A 38 5.00 -16.11 -4.24
CA GLY A 38 5.44 -15.23 -5.32
C GLY A 38 5.82 -13.83 -4.84
N ARG A 39 5.07 -13.27 -3.87
CA ARG A 39 5.42 -12.00 -3.22
C ARG A 39 6.72 -12.12 -2.43
N ALA A 40 6.87 -13.19 -1.64
CA ALA A 40 8.05 -13.39 -0.81
C ALA A 40 9.36 -13.51 -1.62
N LEU A 41 9.29 -13.99 -2.86
CA LEU A 41 10.48 -14.15 -3.71
C LEU A 41 11.15 -12.83 -4.11
N LEU A 42 10.37 -11.82 -4.50
CA LEU A 42 10.92 -10.59 -5.13
C LEU A 42 10.51 -9.30 -4.44
N TRP A 43 9.49 -9.33 -3.59
CA TRP A 43 8.89 -8.13 -3.01
C TRP A 43 9.15 -8.01 -1.51
N ASP A 44 9.24 -9.12 -0.80
CA ASP A 44 9.58 -9.08 0.62
C ASP A 44 11.07 -8.77 0.79
N LYS A 45 11.35 -7.55 1.25
CA LYS A 45 12.72 -7.11 1.53
C LYS A 45 13.05 -7.39 2.99
N HIS A 46 14.05 -8.23 3.22
CA HIS A 46 14.67 -8.35 4.54
C HIS A 46 15.49 -7.10 4.82
N LEU A 47 15.03 -6.29 5.78
CA LEU A 47 15.76 -5.12 6.23
C LEU A 47 16.56 -5.47 7.49
N ASP A 48 17.87 -5.25 7.41
CA ASP A 48 18.73 -5.29 8.59
C ASP A 48 18.42 -4.11 9.51
N ARG A 49 18.10 -4.41 10.77
CA ARG A 49 17.72 -3.42 11.78
C ARG A 49 18.90 -2.55 12.21
N GLU A 50 20.10 -3.13 12.24
CA GLU A 50 21.32 -2.41 12.62
C GLU A 50 21.67 -1.39 11.53
N ALA A 51 21.73 -1.84 10.27
CA ALA A 51 21.91 -0.95 9.12
C ALA A 51 20.84 0.16 9.04
N LEU A 52 19.56 -0.16 9.30
CA LEU A 52 18.50 0.84 9.37
C LEU A 52 18.71 1.88 10.48
N SER A 53 19.27 1.50 11.62
CA SER A 53 19.61 2.42 12.69
C SER A 53 20.74 3.34 12.27
N GLU A 54 21.81 2.79 11.69
CA GLU A 54 22.95 3.56 11.18
C GLU A 54 22.52 4.55 10.09
N TYR A 55 21.69 4.13 9.13
CA TYR A 55 21.16 5.03 8.10
C TYR A 55 20.33 6.19 8.68
N LYS A 56 19.58 5.94 9.75
CA LYS A 56 18.82 6.99 10.44
C LYS A 56 19.75 7.98 11.16
N GLN A 57 20.82 7.49 11.77
CA GLN A 57 21.81 8.32 12.44
C GLN A 57 22.64 9.14 11.45
N ALA A 58 22.98 8.57 10.28
CA ALA A 58 23.72 9.23 9.21
C ALA A 58 22.88 10.18 8.35
N ARG A 59 21.60 10.41 8.71
CA ARG A 59 20.67 11.20 7.88
C ARG A 59 21.09 12.67 7.83
N VAL A 60 21.40 13.16 6.64
CA VAL A 60 21.66 14.59 6.38
C VAL A 60 20.33 15.35 6.24
N PRO A 61 20.13 16.49 6.94
CA PRO A 61 18.92 17.29 6.78
C PRO A 61 18.83 17.85 5.36
N GLN A 62 17.70 17.59 4.70
CA GLN A 62 17.43 18.09 3.35
C GLN A 62 16.88 19.53 3.42
N LYS A 63 17.36 20.41 2.54
CA LYS A 63 16.81 21.77 2.41
C LYS A 63 15.31 21.70 2.01
N PRO A 64 14.45 22.61 2.49
CA PRO A 64 13.02 22.65 2.13
C PRO A 64 12.77 22.82 0.63
N TYR A 65 13.69 23.48 -0.07
CA TYR A 65 13.63 23.65 -1.52
C TYR A 65 14.96 23.23 -2.15
N VAL A 66 14.95 22.10 -2.87
CA VAL A 66 16.15 21.44 -3.40
C VAL A 66 16.86 22.29 -4.46
N TYR A 67 16.12 23.15 -5.16
CA TYR A 67 16.63 24.03 -6.22
C TYR A 67 16.74 25.49 -5.80
N GLY A 68 16.61 25.78 -4.50
CA GLY A 68 16.74 27.14 -4.00
C GLY A 68 18.21 27.50 -3.89
N SER A 69 18.68 28.45 -4.69
CA SER A 69 19.95 29.14 -4.45
C SER A 69 19.83 29.85 -3.10
N GLY A 70 20.41 29.25 -2.07
CA GLY A 70 20.43 29.85 -0.74
C GLY A 70 21.40 31.01 -0.70
N ASN A 71 21.03 32.15 -1.29
CA ASN A 71 21.62 33.45 -0.98
C ASN A 71 20.46 34.35 -0.56
N GLY A 72 20.43 34.71 0.71
CA GLY A 72 19.46 35.69 1.24
C GLY A 72 19.83 37.12 0.88
N ASP A 73 20.26 37.37 -0.36
CA ASP A 73 20.83 38.66 -0.79
C ASP A 73 20.19 39.22 -2.08
N ASP A 74 19.01 38.75 -2.49
CA ASP A 74 18.25 39.39 -3.57
C ASP A 74 17.15 40.29 -2.96
N GLN A 75 17.60 41.43 -2.42
CA GLN A 75 16.76 42.61 -2.22
C GLN A 75 17.09 43.59 -3.37
N PRO A 76 16.10 44.23 -4.03
CA PRO A 76 16.40 45.37 -4.89
C PRO A 76 17.04 46.53 -4.09
#